data_AF-A0A542ESR9-F1
#
_entry.id   AF-A0A542ESR9-F1
#
_cell.length_a   1.000
_cell.length_b   1.000
_cell.length_c   1.000
_cell.angle_alpha   90.00
_cell.angle_beta   90.00
_cell.angle_gamma   90.00
#
_symmetry.space_group_name_H-M   'P 1'
#
loop_
_entity.id
_entity.type
_entity.pdbx_description
1 polymer ?
#
loop_
_entity_poly.entity_id
_entity_poly.type
_entity_poly.pdbx_seq_one_letter_code
_entity_poly.pdbx_strand_id
1 'polypeptide(L)' 'MNLRVRVMNYGDRHWYADIDDADDPQPDDPFWYVDHCRSQAQALETACIELRLMSGRLVRGDHLDRVLEITGVPV' A
#
# COMPACT_ATOMS: atom_id res chain seq x y z
N MET A 1 12.10 8.62 -3.59
CA MET A 1 10.84 7.98 -3.20
C MET A 1 9.68 8.85 -3.58
N ASN A 2 8.83 8.31 -4.45
CA ASN A 2 7.62 8.95 -4.95
C ASN A 2 6.43 8.06 -4.59
N LEU A 3 5.82 8.27 -3.43
CA LEU A 3 4.75 7.37 -2.98
C LEU A 3 3.52 7.44 -3.90
N ARG A 4 3.12 6.29 -4.43
CA ARG A 4 1.93 6.10 -5.26
C ARG A 4 0.97 5.16 -4.58
N VAL A 5 -0.29 5.57 -4.51
CA VAL A 5 -1.40 4.67 -4.17
C VAL A 5 -1.95 4.06 -5.45
N ARG A 6 -2.14 2.74 -5.47
CA ARG A 6 -2.92 2.06 -6.50
C ARG A 6 -4.18 1.47 -5.88
N VAL A 7 -5.32 1.62 -6.55
CA VAL A 7 -6.59 0.99 -6.17
C VAL A 7 -7.07 0.18 -7.36
N MET A 8 -7.19 -1.13 -7.18
CA MET A 8 -7.46 -2.08 -8.24
C MET A 8 -8.69 -2.94 -7.91
N ASN A 9 -9.42 -3.33 -8.95
CA ASN A 9 -10.51 -4.31 -8.84
C ASN A 9 -10.02 -5.64 -9.42
N TYR A 10 -10.06 -6.70 -8.63
CA TYR A 10 -9.57 -8.03 -9.02
C TYR A 10 -10.70 -9.01 -9.38
N GLY A 11 -11.94 -8.52 -9.56
CA GLY A 11 -13.13 -9.36 -9.79
C GLY A 11 -13.84 -9.73 -8.48
N ASP A 12 -14.89 -10.55 -8.56
CA ASP A 12 -15.66 -11.08 -7.40
C ASP A 12 -16.04 -10.06 -6.31
N ARG A 13 -16.24 -8.79 -6.70
CA ARG A 13 -16.57 -7.67 -5.81
C ARG A 13 -15.51 -7.39 -4.73
N HIS A 14 -14.26 -7.81 -4.93
CA HIS A 14 -13.17 -7.43 -4.03
C HIS A 14 -12.27 -6.36 -4.67
N TRP A 15 -11.92 -5.40 -3.83
CA TRP A 15 -11.02 -4.30 -4.14
C TRP A 15 -9.74 -4.46 -3.35
N TYR A 16 -8.65 -4.03 -3.95
CA TYR A 16 -7.32 -4.06 -3.40
C TYR A 16 -6.73 -2.65 -3.48
N ALA A 17 -5.88 -2.30 -2.52
CA ALA A 17 -5.06 -1.12 -2.62
C ALA A 17 -3.66 -1.36 -2.06
N ASP A 18 -2.67 -0.67 -2.62
CA ASP A 18 -1.32 -0.63 -2.10
C ASP A 18 -0.70 0.75 -2.13
N ILE A 19 0.41 0.86 -1.41
CA ILE A 19 1.27 2.03 -1.38
C ILE A 19 2.68 1.56 -1.73
N ASP A 20 3.24 2.14 -2.80
CA ASP A 20 4.53 1.75 -3.33
C ASP A 20 5.31 2.98 -3.84
N ASP A 21 6.60 2.81 -4.15
CA ASP A 21 7.36 3.81 -4.90
C ASP A 21 6.89 3.81 -6.36
N ALA A 22 6.53 4.97 -6.89
CA ALA A 22 6.12 5.14 -8.28
C ALA A 22 7.26 4.85 -9.25
N ASP A 23 8.49 5.02 -8.76
CA ASP A 23 9.73 4.76 -9.50
C ASP A 23 10.15 3.28 -9.41
N ASP A 24 9.41 2.44 -8.66
CA ASP A 24 9.65 1.00 -8.61
C ASP A 24 9.27 0.34 -9.96
N PRO A 25 10.25 -0.23 -10.70
CA PRO A 25 9.97 -0.87 -11.98
C PRO A 25 9.16 -2.16 -11.83
N GLN A 26 9.19 -2.79 -10.65
CA GLN A 26 8.45 -4.02 -10.36
C GLN A 26 7.71 -3.86 -9.04
N PRO A 27 6.46 -3.39 -9.07
CA PRO A 27 5.73 -3.05 -7.87
C PRO A 27 5.03 -4.28 -7.27
N ASP A 28 5.81 -5.34 -7.02
CA ASP A 28 5.41 -6.62 -6.41
C ASP A 28 5.76 -6.72 -4.91
N ASP A 29 6.52 -5.75 -4.40
CA ASP A 29 6.86 -5.63 -2.98
C ASP A 29 6.50 -4.23 -2.46
N PRO A 30 5.21 -3.92 -2.31
CA PRO A 30 4.79 -2.61 -1.82
C PRO A 30 5.23 -2.40 -0.36
N PHE A 31 5.25 -1.15 0.09
CA PHE A 31 5.46 -0.83 1.51
C PHE A 31 4.25 -1.22 2.37
N TRP A 32 3.08 -1.31 1.74
CA TRP A 32 1.83 -1.70 2.38
C TRP A 32 0.78 -2.09 1.34
N TYR A 33 -0.12 -2.99 1.73
CA TYR A 33 -1.29 -3.34 0.93
C TYR A 33 -2.49 -3.69 1.81
N VAL A 34 -3.67 -3.65 1.20
CA VAL A 34 -4.91 -4.22 1.72
C VAL A 34 -5.64 -4.95 0.59
N ASP A 35 -6.18 -6.11 0.92
CA ASP A 35 -7.01 -6.92 0.01
C ASP A 35 -8.42 -7.11 0.60
N HIS A 36 -9.33 -7.69 -0.19
CA HIS A 36 -10.70 -8.05 0.18
C HIS A 36 -11.56 -6.86 0.65
N CYS A 37 -11.28 -5.66 0.16
CA CYS A 37 -12.16 -4.51 0.39
C CYS A 37 -13.49 -4.69 -0.36
N ARG A 38 -14.61 -4.36 0.27
CA ARG A 38 -15.97 -4.54 -0.28
C ARG A 38 -16.33 -3.50 -1.33
N SER A 39 -15.59 -2.39 -1.40
CA SER A 39 -15.83 -1.29 -2.34
C SER A 39 -14.55 -0.54 -2.67
N GLN A 40 -14.56 0.19 -3.79
CA GLN A 40 -13.47 1.09 -4.18
C GLN A 40 -13.22 2.15 -3.13
N ALA A 41 -14.30 2.69 -2.55
CA ALA A 41 -14.23 3.72 -1.52
C ALA A 41 -13.53 3.17 -0.27
N GLN A 42 -13.85 1.95 0.18
CA GLN A 42 -13.19 1.34 1.32
C GLN A 42 -11.68 1.18 1.07
N ALA A 43 -11.29 0.68 -0.11
CA ALA A 43 -9.87 0.51 -0.45
C ALA A 43 -9.13 1.86 -0.46
N LEU A 44 -9.71 2.89 -1.06
CA LEU A 44 -9.14 4.23 -1.12
C LEU A 44 -9.03 4.89 0.27
N GLU A 45 -10.10 4.84 1.07
CA GLU A 45 -10.11 5.39 2.42
C GLU A 45 -9.06 4.72 3.30
N THR A 46 -8.94 3.39 3.21
CA THR A 46 -7.94 2.63 3.96
C THR A 46 -6.52 3.04 3.55
N ALA A 47 -6.24 3.16 2.25
CA ALA A 47 -4.95 3.64 1.77
C ALA A 47 -4.64 5.08 2.23
N CYS A 48 -5.63 5.98 2.27
CA CYS A 48 -5.44 7.34 2.79
C CYS A 48 -5.13 7.36 4.29
N ILE A 49 -5.76 6.48 5.08
CA ILE A 49 -5.46 6.32 6.51
C ILE A 49 -4.00 5.86 6.67
N GLU A 50 -3.58 4.85 5.91
CA GLU A 50 -2.22 4.34 5.99
C GLU A 50 -1.18 5.39 5.56
N LEU A 51 -1.42 6.13 4.47
CA LEU A 51 -0.54 7.23 4.06
C LEU A 51 -0.32 8.26 5.17
N ARG A 52 -1.36 8.55 5.97
CA ARG A 52 -1.24 9.46 7.12
C ARG A 52 -0.35 8.87 8.22
N LEU A 53 -0.44 7.57 8.49
CA LEU A 53 0.42 6.88 9.45
C LEU A 53 1.88 6.84 8.97
N MET A 54 2.10 6.53 7.69
CA MET A 54 3.43 6.57 7.05
C MET A 54 4.03 7.97 7.09
N SER A 55 3.24 9.01 6.80
CA SER A 55 3.70 10.40 6.92
C SER A 55 4.20 10.70 8.35
N GLY A 56 3.48 10.23 9.37
CA GLY A 56 3.90 10.36 10.77
C GLY A 56 5.21 9.62 11.09
N ARG A 57 5.42 8.43 10.51
CA ARG A 57 6.69 7.66 10.61
C ARG A 57 7.86 8.43 9.97
N LEU A 58 7.68 8.89 8.74
CA LEU A 58 8.69 9.62 7.99
C LEU A 58 9.10 10.93 8.70
N VAL A 59 8.15 11.66 9.30
CA VAL A 59 8.44 12.88 10.07
C VAL A 59 9.32 12.60 11.29
N ARG A 60 9.21 11.41 11.90
CA ARG A 60 10.08 10.99 13.01
C ARG A 60 11.47 10.50 12.56
N GLY A 61 11.68 10.35 11.26
CA GLY A 61 12.90 9.77 10.70
C GLY A 61 12.87 8.24 10.62
N ASP A 62 11.71 7.61 10.83
CA ASP A 62 11.56 6.16 10.65
C ASP A 62 11.69 5.80 9.16
N HIS A 63 12.26 4.63 8.86
CA HIS A 63 12.26 4.10 7.50
C HIS A 63 10.93 3.40 7.20
N LEU A 64 10.55 3.32 5.93
CA LEU A 64 9.44 2.48 5.47
C LEU A 64 10.03 1.16 5.01
N ASP A 65 9.68 0.08 5.72
CA ASP A 65 10.11 -1.27 5.37
C ASP A 65 9.15 -1.85 4.34
N ARG A 66 9.70 -2.69 3.46
CA ARG A 66 8.93 -3.40 2.45
C ARG A 66 8.12 -4.54 3.08
N VAL A 67 7.00 -4.94 2.48
CA VAL A 67 6.19 -6.04 3.02
C VAL A 67 6.97 -7.35 3.03
N LEU A 68 7.77 -7.62 2.01
CA LEU A 68 8.61 -8.82 1.93
C LEU A 68 9.66 -8.84 3.05
N GLU A 69 10.25 -7.69 3.39
CA GLU A 69 11.21 -7.56 4.49
C GLU A 69 10.58 -7.91 5.85
N ILE A 70 9.32 -7.54 6.05
CA ILE A 70 8.60 -7.77 7.30
C ILE A 70 8.06 -9.20 7.39
N THR A 71 7.48 -9.70 6.30
CA THR A 71 6.68 -10.94 6.30
C THR A 71 7.39 -12.16 5.73
N GLY A 72 8.43 -11.95 4.90
CA GLY A 72 9.08 -12.99 4.12
C GLY A 72 8.22 -13.56 2.98
N VAL A 73 7.06 -12.95 2.69
CA VAL A 73 6.11 -13.40 1.67
C VAL A 73 5.86 -12.26 0.67
N PRO A 74 6.02 -12.50 -0.65
CA PRO A 74 5.68 -11.49 -1.67
C PRO A 74 4.17 -11.32 -1.79
N VAL A 75 3.73 -10.13 -2.20
CA VAL A 75 2.31 -9.72 -2.28
C VAL A 75 1.76 -9.86 -3.68
#